data_AF-A0A942S770-F1
#
_entry.id   AF-A0A942S770-F1
#
_cell.length_a   1.000
_cell.length_b   1.000
_cell.length_c   1.000
_cell.angle_alpha   90.00
_cell.angle_beta   90.00
_cell.angle_gamma   90.00
#
_symmetry.space_group_name_H-M   'P 1'
#
loop_
_entity.id
_entity.type
_entity.pdbx_description
1 polymer ?
#
loop_
_entity_poly.entity_id
_entity_poly.type
_entity_poly.pdbx_seq_one_letter_code
_entity_poly.pdbx_strand_id
1 'polypeptide(L)'
;MKHNIQGCINASLAAFFLFSTVISCDKASIDEMSLLTPENSSVATNRTLPGEAVVLLIDEESIDNGNLPNNFSETDVNDQVAKIGQRQTLRYFNNNVGKTITLYTGEVGDEGWYALKTIPSSWKTAGPTVNGTRNFLLAGPGLGGGNDPEKYLDKIPDVTPLRATGLKMLAGKTVLAVVYDSDVAINFGPLYGILKGDNLGVVAFDVLETRKRTDGSSGSLPSVTIRIRSVSEVSSTTLKLFSNAPVPRSSSEPFDINPPVTVSAPVLVNAA
;
A
#
# COMPACT_ATOMS: atom_id res chain seq x y z
N MET A 1 60.00 6.08 25.96
CA MET A 1 61.03 7.05 25.54
C MET A 1 60.28 8.17 24.83
N LYS A 2 59.87 9.25 25.51
CA LYS A 2 60.57 10.54 25.78
C LYS A 2 60.94 11.35 24.52
N HIS A 3 60.64 12.66 24.60
CA HIS A 3 60.76 13.81 23.67
C HIS A 3 59.44 14.16 22.96
N ASN A 4 58.67 15.23 23.21
CA ASN A 4 58.78 16.58 23.82
C ASN A 4 59.70 17.60 23.11
N ILE A 5 59.11 18.72 22.63
CA ILE A 5 59.61 20.12 22.44
C ILE A 5 58.40 20.95 21.92
N GLN A 6 57.84 21.91 22.70
CA GLN A 6 58.06 23.38 22.69
C GLN A 6 57.72 24.06 21.33
N GLY A 7 56.88 25.09 21.16
CA GLY A 7 56.40 26.17 22.03
C GLY A 7 57.00 27.50 21.58
N CYS A 8 56.23 28.39 20.92
CA CYS A 8 56.58 29.81 20.73
C CYS A 8 55.34 30.70 20.83
N ILE A 9 55.34 31.57 21.84
CA ILE A 9 54.53 32.80 21.97
C ILE A 9 55.54 33.95 22.00
N ASN A 10 55.24 35.06 21.33
CA ASN A 10 55.59 36.40 21.82
C ASN A 10 54.67 37.46 21.20
N ALA A 11 54.25 38.39 22.06
CA ALA A 11 53.31 39.48 21.83
C ALA A 11 54.03 40.80 21.50
N SER A 12 53.29 41.81 20.99
CA SER A 12 53.08 43.12 21.67
C SER A 12 52.68 44.27 20.70
N LEU A 13 51.62 45.02 21.10
CA LEU A 13 51.27 46.47 20.98
C LEU A 13 51.50 47.24 19.66
N ALA A 14 50.76 48.29 19.26
CA ALA A 14 49.46 48.93 19.56
C ALA A 14 49.42 50.22 18.71
N ALA A 15 48.24 50.68 18.24
CA ALA A 15 47.91 52.12 18.13
C ALA A 15 46.43 52.34 17.75
N PHE A 16 45.82 53.25 18.50
CA PHE A 16 44.44 53.75 18.50
C PHE A 16 44.33 54.98 17.59
N PHE A 17 43.21 55.19 16.87
CA PHE A 17 42.66 56.54 16.62
C PHE A 17 41.13 56.47 16.39
N LEU A 18 40.41 57.22 17.22
CA LEU A 18 38.97 57.51 17.18
C LEU A 18 38.72 58.74 16.29
N PHE A 19 37.58 58.78 15.59
CA PHE A 19 36.81 60.03 15.41
C PHE A 19 35.30 59.76 15.20
N SER A 20 34.51 60.67 15.73
CA SER A 20 33.08 60.59 16.07
C SER A 20 32.07 60.68 14.91
N THR A 21 30.85 60.27 15.25
CA THR A 21 29.56 60.27 14.54
C THR A 21 29.03 61.62 14.03
N VAL A 22 28.22 61.58 12.96
CA VAL A 22 26.98 62.37 12.83
C VAL A 22 25.93 61.65 11.96
N ILE A 23 24.69 61.66 12.46
CA ILE A 23 23.45 61.21 11.82
C ILE A 23 22.88 62.37 10.98
N SER A 24 22.35 62.11 9.79
CA SER A 24 21.22 62.90 9.27
C SER A 24 20.33 62.05 8.35
N CYS A 25 19.03 62.23 8.53
CA CYS A 25 17.92 61.51 7.95
C CYS A 25 17.24 62.44 6.94
N ASP A 26 16.91 61.98 5.73
CA ASP A 26 15.66 62.38 5.07
C ASP A 26 15.28 61.50 3.86
N LYS A 27 14.16 60.79 4.06
CA LYS A 27 12.99 60.54 3.18
C LYS A 27 13.12 59.97 1.75
N ALA A 28 12.67 58.72 1.67
CA ALA A 28 11.54 58.19 0.88
C ALA A 28 11.56 58.24 -0.67
N SER A 29 11.61 57.05 -1.26
CA SER A 29 10.74 56.67 -2.38
C SER A 29 10.37 55.19 -2.21
N ILE A 30 9.07 54.95 -2.04
CA ILE A 30 8.40 53.65 -2.03
C ILE A 30 7.78 53.50 -3.41
N ASP A 31 8.23 52.51 -4.17
CA ASP A 31 7.40 51.76 -5.13
C ASP A 31 8.27 50.68 -5.80
N GLU A 32 8.01 49.43 -5.42
CA GLU A 32 7.97 48.21 -6.27
C GLU A 32 7.99 47.00 -5.34
N MET A 33 6.84 46.73 -4.71
CA MET A 33 6.52 45.43 -4.16
C MET A 33 5.69 44.69 -5.21
N SER A 34 6.36 44.02 -6.15
CA SER A 34 5.73 43.02 -7.01
C SER A 34 6.14 41.64 -6.53
N LEU A 35 5.15 40.92 -5.98
CA LEU A 35 5.23 39.53 -5.59
C LEU A 35 5.77 38.67 -6.73
N LEU A 36 6.94 38.06 -6.53
CA LEU A 36 7.27 36.81 -7.21
C LEU A 36 6.87 35.65 -6.31
N THR A 37 5.75 35.05 -6.70
CA THR A 37 5.16 33.82 -6.17
C THR A 37 6.18 32.68 -6.09
N PRO A 38 6.18 31.85 -5.04
CA PRO A 38 6.86 30.57 -5.11
C PRO A 38 6.15 29.72 -6.16
N GLU A 39 6.89 29.22 -7.15
CA GLU A 39 6.38 28.26 -8.10
C GLU A 39 5.79 27.06 -7.36
N ASN A 40 4.47 26.96 -7.47
CA ASN A 40 3.69 25.79 -7.13
C ASN A 40 4.10 24.64 -8.04
N SER A 41 5.12 23.89 -7.64
CA SER A 41 5.36 22.54 -8.14
C SER A 41 5.12 21.53 -7.03
N SER A 42 3.89 21.50 -6.54
CA SER A 42 3.38 20.37 -5.78
C SER A 42 2.97 19.26 -6.74
N VAL A 43 3.96 18.60 -7.36
CA VAL A 43 3.77 17.19 -7.69
C VAL A 43 3.77 16.48 -6.35
N ALA A 44 2.61 16.47 -5.68
CA ALA A 44 2.38 15.64 -4.51
C ALA A 44 2.67 14.21 -4.95
N THR A 45 3.84 13.69 -4.60
CA THR A 45 4.16 12.29 -4.81
C THR A 45 3.20 11.54 -3.91
N ASN A 46 2.12 11.03 -4.48
CA ASN A 46 1.12 10.17 -3.86
C ASN A 46 1.76 8.83 -3.47
N ARG A 47 2.80 8.84 -2.63
CA ARG A 47 3.34 7.65 -1.97
C ARG A 47 2.51 7.37 -0.73
N THR A 48 2.51 6.15 -0.24
CA THR A 48 2.08 5.91 1.13
C THR A 48 3.03 6.69 2.05
N LEU A 49 2.53 7.35 3.09
CA LEU A 49 3.41 7.99 4.06
C LEU A 49 4.32 6.93 4.68
N PRO A 50 5.58 7.24 5.03
CA PRO A 50 6.40 6.32 5.80
C PRO A 50 5.62 5.84 7.04
N GLY A 51 5.42 4.54 7.18
CA GLY A 51 4.65 3.97 8.30
C GLY A 51 3.15 3.84 8.07
N GLU A 52 2.67 3.84 6.82
CA GLU A 52 1.31 3.44 6.45
C GLU A 52 1.32 2.24 5.47
N ALA A 53 0.23 1.45 5.43
CA ALA A 53 0.04 0.37 4.46
C ALA A 53 -1.45 0.19 4.11
N VAL A 54 -1.75 -0.07 2.83
CA VAL A 54 -3.09 -0.35 2.35
C VAL A 54 -3.40 -1.83 2.54
N VAL A 55 -4.55 -2.15 3.13
CA VAL A 55 -5.02 -3.53 3.26
C VAL A 55 -5.81 -3.93 2.03
N LEU A 56 -5.39 -5.00 1.37
CA LEU A 56 -6.06 -5.60 0.21
C LEU A 56 -6.38 -7.07 0.46
N LEU A 57 -7.17 -7.65 -0.43
CA LEU A 57 -7.32 -9.09 -0.61
C LEU A 57 -6.78 -9.45 -1.99
N ILE A 58 -6.19 -10.63 -2.10
CA ILE A 58 -5.70 -11.20 -3.35
C ILE A 58 -6.19 -12.65 -3.39
N ASP A 59 -6.59 -13.17 -4.54
CA ASP A 59 -7.01 -14.56 -4.70
C ASP A 59 -6.26 -15.26 -5.85
N GLU A 60 -6.80 -16.39 -6.30
CA GLU A 60 -6.14 -17.37 -7.18
C GLU A 60 -5.77 -16.81 -8.56
N GLU A 61 -6.54 -15.83 -9.03
CA GLU A 61 -6.31 -15.12 -10.30
C GLU A 61 -5.03 -14.26 -10.28
N SER A 62 -4.39 -14.11 -9.11
CA SER A 62 -3.09 -13.47 -9.00
C SER A 62 -2.05 -14.29 -8.25
N ILE A 63 -2.34 -14.82 -7.07
CA ILE A 63 -1.33 -15.55 -6.29
C ILE A 63 -1.90 -16.90 -5.91
N ASP A 64 -1.55 -17.91 -6.72
CA ASP A 64 -1.81 -19.32 -6.46
C ASP A 64 -0.79 -20.18 -7.23
N ASN A 65 -0.76 -21.47 -6.95
CA ASN A 65 0.10 -22.43 -7.63
C ASN A 65 -0.47 -22.90 -8.97
N GLY A 66 0.42 -23.15 -9.93
CA GLY A 66 0.05 -23.75 -11.21
C GLY A 66 -0.72 -22.83 -12.18
N ASN A 67 -1.11 -21.63 -11.73
CA ASN A 67 -1.81 -20.66 -12.56
C ASN A 67 -0.80 -19.78 -13.32
N LEU A 68 -0.74 -19.96 -14.63
CA LEU A 68 -0.05 -19.01 -15.50
C LEU A 68 -0.78 -17.65 -15.45
N PRO A 69 -0.05 -16.53 -15.45
CA PRO A 69 1.36 -16.41 -15.80
C PRO A 69 2.29 -16.17 -14.59
N ASN A 70 1.76 -16.12 -13.37
CA ASN A 70 2.58 -15.98 -12.16
C ASN A 70 3.27 -17.30 -11.78
N ASN A 71 2.56 -18.42 -11.97
CA ASN A 71 3.02 -19.81 -11.89
C ASN A 71 3.93 -20.11 -10.68
N PHE A 72 3.41 -19.82 -9.48
CA PHE A 72 4.06 -20.23 -8.25
C PHE A 72 3.97 -21.76 -8.09
N SER A 73 4.86 -22.34 -7.29
CA SER A 73 4.67 -23.73 -6.82
C SER A 73 3.77 -23.77 -5.59
N GLU A 74 3.14 -24.92 -5.31
CA GLU A 74 2.35 -25.16 -4.07
C GLU A 74 3.12 -24.69 -2.83
N THR A 75 4.42 -24.99 -2.80
CA THR A 75 5.31 -24.64 -1.69
C THR A 75 5.60 -23.13 -1.60
N ASP A 76 5.61 -22.40 -2.71
CA ASP A 76 5.83 -20.95 -2.73
C ASP A 76 4.69 -20.18 -2.06
N VAL A 77 3.46 -20.68 -2.24
CA VAL A 77 2.22 -20.07 -1.78
C VAL A 77 1.63 -20.76 -0.56
N ASN A 78 2.33 -21.71 0.07
CA ASN A 78 1.88 -22.44 1.25
C ASN A 78 0.61 -23.28 1.06
N ASP A 79 0.31 -23.71 -0.17
CA ASP A 79 -0.88 -24.50 -0.49
C ASP A 79 -0.99 -25.77 0.39
N GLN A 80 0.14 -26.42 0.66
CA GLN A 80 0.20 -27.61 1.53
C GLN A 80 -0.23 -27.38 3.00
N VAL A 81 -0.41 -26.12 3.41
CA VAL A 81 -0.94 -25.73 4.74
C VAL A 81 -2.07 -24.70 4.63
N ALA A 82 -2.67 -24.56 3.44
CA ALA A 82 -3.86 -23.75 3.23
C ALA A 82 -4.99 -24.23 4.13
N LYS A 83 -5.68 -23.26 4.74
CA LYS A 83 -6.85 -23.49 5.58
C LYS A 83 -7.50 -22.15 5.93
N ILE A 84 -8.77 -22.20 6.35
CA ILE A 84 -9.46 -21.08 6.97
C ILE A 84 -8.58 -20.46 8.07
N GLY A 85 -8.33 -19.15 7.95
CA GLY A 85 -7.59 -18.38 8.95
C GLY A 85 -6.07 -18.53 8.92
N GLN A 86 -5.49 -19.17 7.89
CA GLN A 86 -4.05 -19.16 7.69
C GLN A 86 -3.56 -17.72 7.44
N ARG A 87 -2.57 -17.28 8.23
CA ARG A 87 -2.00 -15.92 8.19
C ARG A 87 -0.47 -15.92 8.24
N GLN A 88 0.15 -17.07 8.03
CA GLN A 88 1.60 -17.14 7.83
C GLN A 88 1.99 -16.42 6.54
N THR A 89 3.17 -15.82 6.52
CA THR A 89 3.68 -15.20 5.29
C THR A 89 3.92 -16.27 4.23
N LEU A 90 3.55 -15.97 2.98
CA LEU A 90 3.85 -16.88 1.87
C LEU A 90 5.36 -17.10 1.74
N ARG A 91 5.77 -18.36 1.55
CA ARG A 91 7.19 -18.76 1.60
C ARG A 91 8.04 -18.00 0.58
N TYR A 92 7.54 -17.86 -0.65
CA TYR A 92 8.25 -17.10 -1.68
C TYR A 92 8.47 -15.65 -1.25
N PHE A 93 7.44 -14.98 -0.73
CA PHE A 93 7.51 -13.59 -0.31
C PHE A 93 8.45 -13.41 0.89
N ASN A 94 8.43 -14.33 1.85
CA ASN A 94 9.35 -14.31 2.98
C ASN A 94 10.82 -14.46 2.53
N ASN A 95 11.09 -15.33 1.57
CA ASN A 95 12.46 -15.62 1.12
C ASN A 95 13.01 -14.63 0.09
N ASN A 96 12.16 -13.75 -0.45
CA ASN A 96 12.52 -12.83 -1.54
C ASN A 96 12.26 -11.36 -1.17
N VAL A 97 12.32 -10.98 0.10
CA VAL A 97 12.20 -9.57 0.53
C VAL A 97 13.21 -8.70 -0.23
N GLY A 98 12.73 -7.58 -0.78
CA GLY A 98 13.50 -6.66 -1.60
C GLY A 98 13.51 -6.99 -3.10
N LYS A 99 13.11 -8.21 -3.51
CA LYS A 99 13.03 -8.59 -4.92
C LYS A 99 11.87 -7.86 -5.61
N THR A 100 12.11 -7.46 -6.86
CA THR A 100 11.07 -6.96 -7.75
C THR A 100 10.55 -8.09 -8.62
N ILE A 101 9.22 -8.26 -8.64
CA ILE A 101 8.52 -9.23 -9.48
C ILE A 101 7.33 -8.57 -10.16
N THR A 102 6.81 -9.23 -11.20
CA THR A 102 5.55 -8.84 -11.84
C THR A 102 4.47 -9.81 -11.41
N LEU A 103 3.32 -9.28 -11.00
CA LEU A 103 2.11 -10.03 -10.71
C LEU A 103 1.06 -9.72 -11.78
N TYR A 104 0.52 -10.75 -12.39
CA TYR A 104 -0.70 -10.68 -13.19
C TYR A 104 -1.93 -10.71 -12.28
N THR A 105 -2.98 -9.98 -12.61
CA THR A 105 -4.09 -9.67 -11.66
C THR A 105 -5.46 -10.13 -12.18
N GLY A 106 -5.50 -11.28 -12.86
CA GLY A 106 -6.74 -11.83 -13.43
C GLY A 106 -7.25 -11.16 -14.70
N GLU A 107 -8.56 -11.26 -14.90
CA GLU A 107 -9.32 -10.77 -16.05
C GLU A 107 -10.58 -10.00 -15.61
N VAL A 108 -11.19 -9.24 -16.53
CA VAL A 108 -12.47 -8.59 -16.23
C VAL A 108 -13.54 -9.65 -15.97
N GLY A 109 -14.09 -9.64 -14.76
CA GLY A 109 -15.05 -10.64 -14.28
C GLY A 109 -14.44 -11.74 -13.44
N ASP A 110 -13.11 -11.74 -13.34
CA ASP A 110 -12.30 -12.68 -12.56
C ASP A 110 -11.07 -11.93 -12.02
N GLU A 111 -11.34 -10.94 -11.18
CA GLU A 111 -10.32 -9.98 -10.73
C GLU A 111 -9.43 -10.56 -9.64
N GLY A 112 -8.10 -10.55 -9.81
CA GLY A 112 -7.23 -11.12 -8.77
C GLY A 112 -7.06 -10.31 -7.47
N TRP A 113 -7.49 -9.04 -7.46
CA TRP A 113 -7.14 -8.04 -6.42
C TRP A 113 -8.37 -7.27 -5.98
N TYR A 114 -8.53 -7.10 -4.67
CA TYR A 114 -9.71 -6.45 -4.10
C TYR A 114 -9.34 -5.43 -3.01
N ALA A 115 -10.03 -4.29 -3.03
CA ALA A 115 -9.97 -3.31 -1.96
C ALA A 115 -11.06 -3.54 -0.92
N LEU A 116 -10.67 -3.49 0.35
CA LEU A 116 -11.60 -3.26 1.45
C LEU A 116 -11.81 -1.75 1.62
N LYS A 117 -13.07 -1.31 1.57
CA LYS A 117 -13.44 0.11 1.77
C LYS A 117 -14.11 0.38 3.12
N THR A 118 -14.67 -0.66 3.72
CA THR A 118 -15.40 -0.60 4.99
C THR A 118 -14.98 -1.78 5.88
N ILE A 119 -14.86 -1.54 7.19
CA ILE A 119 -14.63 -2.60 8.19
C ILE A 119 -15.93 -2.82 8.97
N PRO A 120 -16.51 -4.04 8.92
CA PRO A 120 -17.70 -4.35 9.70
C PRO A 120 -17.49 -4.15 11.19
N SER A 121 -18.51 -3.65 11.89
CA SER A 121 -18.46 -3.45 13.34
C SER A 121 -18.26 -4.77 14.11
N SER A 122 -18.77 -5.88 13.58
CA SER A 122 -18.59 -7.24 14.12
C SER A 122 -17.12 -7.63 14.24
N TRP A 123 -16.24 -7.08 13.39
CA TRP A 123 -14.81 -7.41 13.42
C TRP A 123 -14.10 -6.79 14.62
N LYS A 124 -14.61 -5.69 15.18
CA LYS A 124 -13.98 -4.96 16.29
C LYS A 124 -13.96 -5.75 17.60
N THR A 125 -14.88 -6.70 17.75
CA THR A 125 -14.96 -7.58 18.94
C THR A 125 -14.48 -9.00 18.66
N ALA A 126 -14.09 -9.29 17.42
CA ALA A 126 -13.68 -10.60 16.95
C ALA A 126 -12.16 -10.82 17.13
N GLY A 127 -11.58 -10.42 18.26
CA GLY A 127 -10.15 -10.56 18.52
C GLY A 127 -9.67 -9.76 19.74
N PRO A 128 -8.36 -9.74 19.99
CA PRO A 128 -7.79 -9.12 21.20
C PRO A 128 -7.72 -7.58 21.10
N THR A 129 -8.05 -6.99 19.96
CA THR A 129 -7.97 -5.54 19.74
C THR A 129 -9.35 -4.94 19.49
N VAL A 130 -9.46 -3.63 19.61
CA VAL A 130 -10.67 -2.88 19.21
C VAL A 130 -10.67 -2.49 17.72
N ASN A 131 -9.63 -2.86 16.97
CA ASN A 131 -9.47 -2.55 15.55
C ASN A 131 -9.89 -3.78 14.73
N GLY A 132 -10.94 -3.65 13.93
CA GLY A 132 -11.51 -4.77 13.19
C GLY A 132 -10.55 -5.35 12.14
N THR A 133 -9.78 -4.50 11.47
CA THR A 133 -8.76 -4.92 10.49
C THR A 133 -7.65 -5.72 11.14
N ARG A 134 -7.21 -5.32 12.34
CA ARG A 134 -6.21 -6.05 13.12
C ARG A 134 -6.72 -7.41 13.53
N ASN A 135 -7.96 -7.49 13.99
CA ASN A 135 -8.59 -8.76 14.34
C ASN A 135 -8.74 -9.69 13.13
N PHE A 136 -9.03 -9.15 11.94
CA PHE A 136 -9.07 -9.92 10.69
C PHE A 136 -7.70 -10.48 10.27
N LEU A 137 -6.65 -9.65 10.35
CA LEU A 137 -5.28 -10.08 10.04
C LEU A 137 -4.72 -11.09 11.06
N LEU A 138 -5.25 -11.10 12.29
CA LEU A 138 -4.91 -12.07 13.32
C LEU A 138 -5.76 -13.35 13.28
N ALA A 139 -6.68 -13.48 12.31
CA ALA A 139 -7.62 -14.59 12.22
C ALA A 139 -8.39 -14.81 13.55
N GLY A 140 -8.91 -13.73 14.14
CA GLY A 140 -9.66 -13.82 15.39
C GLY A 140 -10.99 -14.59 15.27
N PRO A 141 -11.72 -14.79 16.39
CA PRO A 141 -12.95 -15.58 16.40
C PRO A 141 -14.00 -15.15 15.37
N GLY A 142 -14.35 -16.02 14.42
CA GLY A 142 -15.27 -15.71 13.33
C GLY A 142 -14.65 -14.97 12.12
N LEU A 143 -13.33 -14.76 12.14
CA LEU A 143 -12.51 -14.15 11.07
C LEU A 143 -11.36 -15.07 10.61
N GLY A 144 -11.50 -16.37 10.84
CA GLY A 144 -10.50 -17.40 10.57
C GLY A 144 -10.22 -18.30 11.78
N GLY A 145 -10.64 -17.91 12.98
CA GLY A 145 -10.40 -18.67 14.22
C GLY A 145 -11.66 -18.92 15.05
N GLY A 146 -11.53 -19.70 16.13
CA GLY A 146 -12.64 -20.05 17.03
C GLY A 146 -13.54 -21.18 16.52
N ASN A 147 -14.66 -21.42 17.22
CA ASN A 147 -15.55 -22.56 16.96
C ASN A 147 -16.38 -22.42 15.67
N ASP A 148 -16.63 -21.18 15.24
CA ASP A 148 -17.34 -20.85 14.00
C ASP A 148 -16.46 -19.84 13.25
N PRO A 149 -15.42 -20.32 12.54
CA PRO A 149 -14.32 -19.48 12.09
C PRO A 149 -14.69 -18.50 10.98
N GLU A 150 -15.84 -18.66 10.34
CA GLU A 150 -16.24 -17.83 9.19
C GLU A 150 -17.51 -17.01 9.45
N LYS A 151 -17.97 -17.00 10.71
CA LYS A 151 -19.19 -16.34 11.16
C LYS A 151 -19.36 -14.90 10.67
N TYR A 152 -18.25 -14.16 10.57
CA TYR A 152 -18.23 -12.74 10.22
C TYR A 152 -17.55 -12.46 8.89
N LEU A 153 -17.42 -13.48 8.02
CA LEU A 153 -16.80 -13.40 6.71
C LEU A 153 -17.81 -13.45 5.54
N ASP A 154 -19.12 -13.47 5.84
CA ASP A 154 -20.17 -13.41 4.82
C ASP A 154 -20.67 -11.99 4.56
N LYS A 155 -21.00 -11.69 3.30
CA LYS A 155 -21.59 -10.42 2.83
C LYS A 155 -20.88 -9.17 3.36
N ILE A 156 -19.56 -9.14 3.20
CA ILE A 156 -18.73 -8.01 3.61
C ILE A 156 -18.99 -6.84 2.65
N PRO A 157 -19.46 -5.69 3.15
CA PRO A 157 -19.83 -4.57 2.30
C PRO A 157 -18.61 -3.96 1.61
N ASP A 158 -18.82 -3.45 0.40
CA ASP A 158 -17.84 -2.66 -0.35
C ASP A 158 -16.50 -3.35 -0.65
N VAL A 159 -16.46 -4.69 -0.64
CA VAL A 159 -15.33 -5.44 -1.22
C VAL A 159 -15.32 -5.15 -2.72
N THR A 160 -14.32 -4.42 -3.18
CA THR A 160 -14.30 -3.80 -4.51
C THR A 160 -13.21 -4.42 -5.39
N PRO A 161 -13.56 -5.11 -6.48
CA PRO A 161 -12.59 -5.61 -7.44
C PRO A 161 -11.75 -4.48 -8.05
N LEU A 162 -10.44 -4.69 -8.14
CA LEU A 162 -9.50 -3.70 -8.66
C LEU A 162 -9.16 -3.99 -10.12
N ARG A 163 -9.71 -3.15 -11.00
CA ARG A 163 -9.36 -3.10 -12.42
C ARG A 163 -8.28 -2.07 -12.71
N ALA A 164 -7.99 -1.80 -13.98
CA ALA A 164 -6.83 -1.02 -14.40
C ALA A 164 -6.69 0.35 -13.73
N THR A 165 -7.79 1.09 -13.57
CA THR A 165 -7.79 2.39 -12.90
C THR A 165 -7.44 2.25 -11.42
N GLY A 166 -8.06 1.29 -10.72
CA GLY A 166 -7.81 1.03 -9.29
C GLY A 166 -6.38 0.55 -9.03
N LEU A 167 -5.87 -0.38 -9.85
CA LEU A 167 -4.49 -0.87 -9.77
C LEU A 167 -3.49 0.28 -9.99
N LYS A 168 -3.75 1.15 -10.98
CA LYS A 168 -2.89 2.31 -11.27
C LYS A 168 -2.85 3.31 -10.11
N MET A 169 -3.96 3.49 -9.40
CA MET A 169 -4.03 4.35 -8.21
C MET A 169 -3.15 3.86 -7.06
N LEU A 170 -2.82 2.56 -7.01
CA LEU A 170 -1.94 2.00 -5.99
C LEU A 170 -0.45 2.22 -6.27
N ALA A 171 -0.06 2.76 -7.43
CA ALA A 171 1.35 3.02 -7.73
C ALA A 171 2.01 3.91 -6.66
N GLY A 172 3.13 3.44 -6.11
CA GLY A 172 3.84 4.07 -5.00
C GLY A 172 3.29 3.77 -3.60
N LYS A 173 2.32 2.85 -3.48
CA LYS A 173 1.76 2.43 -2.19
C LYS A 173 2.39 1.16 -1.65
N THR A 174 2.52 1.07 -0.34
CA THR A 174 2.79 -0.19 0.37
C THR A 174 1.47 -0.90 0.66
N VAL A 175 1.43 -2.19 0.36
CA VAL A 175 0.28 -3.09 0.51
C VAL A 175 0.61 -4.18 1.53
N LEU A 176 -0.38 -4.54 2.33
CA LEU A 176 -0.47 -5.78 3.11
C LEU A 176 -1.73 -6.52 2.65
N ALA A 177 -1.61 -7.75 2.17
CA ALA A 177 -2.75 -8.50 1.65
C ALA A 177 -2.90 -9.85 2.33
N VAL A 178 -4.17 -10.26 2.52
CA VAL A 178 -4.54 -11.66 2.77
C VAL A 178 -4.73 -12.33 1.41
N VAL A 179 -4.12 -13.50 1.24
CA VAL A 179 -4.19 -14.28 0.00
C VAL A 179 -5.16 -15.45 0.21
N TYR A 180 -6.19 -15.50 -0.61
CA TYR A 180 -7.19 -16.56 -0.65
C TYR A 180 -6.73 -17.68 -1.58
N ASP A 181 -7.10 -18.90 -1.21
CA ASP A 181 -6.82 -20.11 -1.98
C ASP A 181 -7.82 -20.32 -3.13
N SER A 182 -8.95 -19.62 -3.09
CA SER A 182 -9.94 -19.62 -4.17
C SER A 182 -10.55 -18.24 -4.37
N ASP A 183 -11.33 -18.10 -5.43
CA ASP A 183 -12.01 -16.86 -5.79
C ASP A 183 -12.71 -16.15 -4.62
N VAL A 184 -12.48 -14.85 -4.52
CA VAL A 184 -13.31 -13.98 -3.70
C VAL A 184 -14.60 -13.65 -4.44
N ALA A 185 -15.68 -14.34 -4.08
CA ALA A 185 -16.98 -14.15 -4.72
C ALA A 185 -17.57 -12.76 -4.43
N ILE A 186 -18.01 -12.06 -5.49
CA ILE A 186 -18.58 -10.70 -5.43
C ILE A 186 -20.02 -10.68 -5.92
N ASN A 187 -20.87 -9.99 -5.16
CA ASN A 187 -22.19 -9.55 -5.62
C ASN A 187 -22.12 -8.07 -5.97
N PHE A 188 -22.67 -7.67 -7.12
CA PHE A 188 -22.62 -6.27 -7.60
C PHE A 188 -23.89 -5.46 -7.30
N GLY A 189 -24.94 -6.08 -6.73
CA GLY A 189 -26.21 -5.41 -6.42
C GLY A 189 -26.92 -6.00 -5.20
N PRO A 190 -26.65 -5.53 -3.97
CA PRO A 190 -25.66 -4.51 -3.56
C PRO A 190 -24.20 -4.99 -3.58
N LEU A 191 -23.22 -4.09 -3.60
CA LEU A 191 -21.80 -4.47 -3.60
C LEU A 191 -21.37 -5.11 -2.27
N TYR A 192 -21.06 -6.41 -2.29
CA TYR A 192 -20.44 -7.11 -1.18
C TYR A 192 -19.57 -8.28 -1.67
N GLY A 193 -18.62 -8.69 -0.85
CA GLY A 193 -17.81 -9.89 -1.07
C GLY A 193 -18.09 -10.98 -0.03
N ILE A 194 -17.82 -12.23 -0.41
CA ILE A 194 -17.83 -13.39 0.49
C ILE A 194 -16.36 -13.74 0.76
N LEU A 195 -15.92 -13.52 1.99
CA LEU A 195 -14.51 -13.64 2.39
C LEU A 195 -14.23 -14.98 3.09
N LYS A 196 -14.92 -16.03 2.64
CA LYS A 196 -14.88 -17.39 3.17
C LYS A 196 -13.92 -18.26 2.38
N GLY A 197 -13.62 -19.44 2.92
CA GLY A 197 -12.73 -20.41 2.33
C GLY A 197 -11.33 -20.36 2.90
N ASP A 198 -10.48 -21.19 2.31
CA ASP A 198 -9.11 -21.35 2.73
C ASP A 198 -8.26 -20.14 2.32
N ASN A 199 -7.21 -19.91 3.11
CA ASN A 199 -6.25 -18.87 2.84
C ASN A 199 -4.89 -19.51 2.64
N LEU A 200 -4.14 -18.99 1.68
CA LEU A 200 -2.74 -19.31 1.46
C LEU A 200 -1.86 -18.62 2.52
N GLY A 201 -2.23 -17.40 2.91
CA GLY A 201 -1.55 -16.65 3.96
C GLY A 201 -1.58 -15.14 3.77
N VAL A 202 -0.46 -14.48 4.00
CA VAL A 202 -0.32 -13.02 3.84
C VAL A 202 0.94 -12.63 3.09
N VAL A 203 0.88 -11.50 2.40
CA VAL A 203 2.01 -10.90 1.66
C VAL A 203 2.09 -9.40 1.90
N ALA A 204 3.28 -8.84 1.75
CA ALA A 204 3.48 -7.40 1.77
C ALA A 204 4.41 -6.97 0.65
N PHE A 205 4.12 -5.83 0.03
CA PHE A 205 4.90 -5.31 -1.08
C PHE A 205 4.66 -3.82 -1.33
N ASP A 206 5.62 -3.16 -1.99
CA ASP A 206 5.39 -1.85 -2.60
C ASP A 206 4.92 -2.05 -4.04
N VAL A 207 3.85 -1.36 -4.45
CA VAL A 207 3.43 -1.29 -5.85
C VAL A 207 4.29 -0.26 -6.57
N LEU A 208 5.06 -0.69 -7.58
CA LEU A 208 5.95 0.18 -8.32
C LEU A 208 5.27 0.73 -9.57
N GLU A 209 4.62 -0.15 -10.34
CA GLU A 209 4.08 0.21 -11.65
C GLU A 209 2.93 -0.72 -12.05
N THR A 210 1.96 -0.18 -12.79
CA THR A 210 0.88 -0.92 -13.44
C THR A 210 0.99 -0.76 -14.94
N ARG A 211 1.02 -1.87 -15.69
CA ARG A 211 1.21 -1.90 -17.14
C ARG A 211 0.11 -2.71 -17.82
N LYS A 212 -0.47 -2.13 -18.89
CA LYS A 212 -1.40 -2.85 -19.77
C LYS A 212 -0.75 -4.14 -20.27
N ARG A 213 -1.50 -5.24 -20.24
CA ARG A 213 -1.08 -6.50 -20.87
C ARG A 213 -1.33 -6.48 -22.36
N THR A 214 -0.42 -7.11 -23.10
CA THR A 214 -0.53 -7.35 -24.54
C THR A 214 -0.33 -8.83 -24.88
N ASP A 215 -0.14 -9.66 -23.86
CA ASP A 215 0.21 -11.08 -23.88
C ASP A 215 -0.92 -11.96 -23.31
N GLY A 216 -2.11 -11.40 -23.08
CA GLY A 216 -3.29 -12.08 -22.53
C GLY A 216 -4.50 -12.00 -23.45
N SER A 217 -5.67 -12.41 -22.94
CA SER A 217 -6.95 -12.24 -23.62
C SER A 217 -7.32 -10.76 -23.77
N SER A 218 -8.39 -10.48 -24.53
CA SER A 218 -8.93 -9.12 -24.60
C SER A 218 -9.45 -8.60 -23.25
N GLY A 219 -9.74 -9.48 -22.30
CA GLY A 219 -10.21 -9.14 -20.95
C GLY A 219 -9.12 -9.12 -19.88
N SER A 220 -7.89 -9.50 -20.21
CA SER A 220 -6.82 -9.56 -19.21
C SER A 220 -6.56 -8.20 -18.57
N LEU A 221 -6.52 -8.19 -17.24
CA LEU A 221 -6.23 -7.00 -16.46
C LEU A 221 -4.73 -6.68 -16.45
N PRO A 222 -4.34 -5.43 -16.15
CA PRO A 222 -2.94 -5.04 -16.15
C PRO A 222 -2.05 -5.90 -15.25
N SER A 223 -0.81 -6.07 -15.68
CA SER A 223 0.24 -6.58 -14.79
C SER A 223 0.70 -5.48 -13.83
N VAL A 224 1.09 -5.86 -12.62
CA VAL A 224 1.60 -4.98 -11.58
C VAL A 224 3.02 -5.38 -11.21
N THR A 225 3.97 -4.46 -11.39
CA THR A 225 5.33 -4.64 -10.89
C THR A 225 5.38 -4.23 -9.44
N ILE A 226 5.81 -5.14 -8.57
CA ILE A 226 5.90 -4.94 -7.13
C ILE A 226 7.33 -5.12 -6.63
N ARG A 227 7.64 -4.56 -5.46
CA ARG A 227 8.82 -4.91 -4.67
C ARG A 227 8.39 -5.56 -3.38
N ILE A 228 8.80 -6.80 -3.15
CA ILE A 228 8.42 -7.58 -1.97
C ILE A 228 8.96 -6.91 -0.70
N ARG A 229 8.12 -6.84 0.34
CA ARG A 229 8.44 -6.27 1.66
C ARG A 229 8.26 -7.32 2.75
N SER A 230 8.91 -7.07 3.88
CA SER A 230 8.69 -7.89 5.08
C SER A 230 7.28 -7.68 5.62
N VAL A 231 6.51 -8.76 5.75
CA VAL A 231 5.18 -8.72 6.38
C VAL A 231 5.26 -8.28 7.83
N SER A 232 6.29 -8.68 8.58
CA SER A 232 6.41 -8.28 10.00
C SER A 232 6.63 -6.77 10.16
N GLU A 233 7.42 -6.16 9.25
CA GLU A 233 7.61 -4.71 9.23
C GLU A 233 6.34 -3.98 8.81
N VAL A 234 5.74 -4.38 7.69
CA VAL A 234 4.55 -3.71 7.14
C VAL A 234 3.33 -3.90 8.05
N SER A 235 3.18 -5.06 8.68
CA SER A 235 2.09 -5.25 9.65
C SER A 235 2.24 -4.35 10.87
N SER A 236 3.42 -3.86 11.24
CA SER A 236 3.57 -2.93 12.36
C SER A 236 3.11 -1.49 12.05
N THR A 237 2.81 -1.17 10.79
CA THR A 237 2.48 0.20 10.34
C THR A 237 1.01 0.56 10.60
N THR A 238 0.65 1.82 10.34
CA THR A 238 -0.76 2.22 10.32
C THR A 238 -1.46 1.60 9.12
N LEU A 239 -2.53 0.84 9.35
CA LEU A 239 -3.29 0.20 8.29
C LEU A 239 -4.37 1.14 7.74
N LYS A 240 -4.53 1.13 6.42
CA LYS A 240 -5.46 1.99 5.68
C LYS A 240 -6.37 1.18 4.77
N LEU A 241 -7.57 1.70 4.55
CA LEU A 241 -8.51 1.25 3.54
C LEU A 241 -8.42 2.17 2.32
N PHE A 242 -8.61 1.59 1.14
CA PHE A 242 -8.61 2.33 -0.12
C PHE A 242 -10.04 2.78 -0.47
N SER A 243 -10.50 3.87 0.15
CA SER A 243 -11.93 4.21 0.21
C SER A 243 -12.53 4.72 -1.10
N ASN A 244 -11.71 5.23 -2.03
CA ASN A 244 -12.17 5.67 -3.35
C ASN A 244 -11.73 4.73 -4.48
N ALA A 245 -11.52 3.44 -4.19
CA ALA A 245 -11.36 2.43 -5.24
C ALA A 245 -12.56 2.50 -6.23
N PRO A 246 -12.31 2.59 -7.54
CA PRO A 246 -13.37 2.61 -8.55
C PRO A 246 -14.27 1.39 -8.44
N VAL A 247 -15.59 1.60 -8.36
CA VAL A 247 -16.56 0.51 -8.18
C VAL A 247 -17.07 0.05 -9.54
N PRO A 248 -16.86 -1.22 -9.91
CA PRO A 248 -17.49 -1.80 -11.08
C PRO A 248 -19.01 -1.88 -10.91
N ARG A 249 -19.74 -1.78 -12.02
CA ARG A 249 -21.22 -1.89 -12.04
C ARG A 249 -21.67 -3.35 -12.12
N SER A 250 -20.84 -4.21 -12.70
CA SER A 250 -21.05 -5.66 -12.81
C SER A 250 -19.70 -6.36 -12.92
N SER A 251 -19.74 -7.70 -12.98
CA SER A 251 -18.56 -8.52 -13.32
C SER A 251 -17.95 -8.15 -14.67
N SER A 252 -18.72 -7.62 -15.62
CA SER A 252 -18.20 -7.26 -16.95
C SER A 252 -17.95 -5.76 -17.18
N GLU A 253 -18.61 -4.88 -16.40
CA GLU A 253 -18.65 -3.44 -16.71
C GLU A 253 -18.22 -2.56 -15.53
N PRO A 254 -17.39 -1.52 -15.75
CA PRO A 254 -16.79 -1.14 -17.02
C PRO A 254 -15.64 -2.08 -17.42
N PHE A 255 -15.43 -2.28 -18.72
CA PHE A 255 -14.30 -3.07 -19.25
C PHE A 255 -12.93 -2.34 -19.11
N ASP A 256 -12.52 -2.10 -17.86
CA ASP A 256 -11.40 -1.25 -17.44
C ASP A 256 -10.06 -2.02 -17.45
N ILE A 257 -9.54 -2.28 -18.65
CA ILE A 257 -8.27 -3.02 -18.85
C ILE A 257 -7.07 -2.11 -19.15
N ASN A 258 -7.30 -0.83 -19.44
CA ASN A 258 -6.27 0.11 -19.88
C ASN A 258 -5.90 1.05 -18.74
N PRO A 259 -4.70 0.95 -18.13
CA PRO A 259 -4.29 1.90 -17.10
C PRO A 259 -4.29 3.31 -17.69
N PRO A 260 -5.07 4.26 -17.13
CA PRO A 260 -5.11 5.61 -17.65
C PRO A 260 -3.77 6.32 -17.41
N VAL A 261 -3.47 7.32 -18.25
CA VAL A 261 -2.24 8.12 -18.15
C VAL A 261 -2.18 8.84 -16.80
N THR A 262 -3.31 9.36 -16.35
CA THR A 262 -3.48 10.01 -15.05
C THR A 262 -4.60 9.35 -14.26
N VAL A 263 -4.45 9.32 -12.95
CA VAL A 263 -5.46 8.84 -12.00
C VAL A 263 -5.62 9.84 -10.87
N SER A 264 -6.81 9.87 -10.27
CA SER A 264 -7.01 10.54 -9.00
C SER A 264 -6.11 9.92 -7.92
N ALA A 265 -5.73 10.73 -6.93
CA ALA A 265 -5.04 10.21 -5.75
C ALA A 265 -5.90 9.15 -5.04
N PRO A 266 -5.33 8.04 -4.56
CA PRO A 266 -6.04 7.16 -3.67
C PRO A 266 -6.31 7.87 -2.34
N VAL A 267 -7.55 7.79 -1.87
CA VAL A 267 -7.99 8.25 -0.57
C VAL A 267 -7.82 7.09 0.40
N LEU A 268 -6.91 7.29 1.35
CA LEU A 268 -6.56 6.31 2.36
C LEU A 268 -7.16 6.71 3.71
N VAL A 269 -8.09 5.90 4.22
CA VAL A 269 -8.74 6.13 5.52
C VAL A 269 -8.26 5.12 6.54
N ASN A 270 -8.31 5.44 7.83
CA ASN A 270 -7.88 4.52 8.89
C ASN A 270 -8.70 3.22 8.84
N ALA A 271 -8.01 2.09 8.83
CA ALA A 271 -8.63 0.76 8.85
C ALA A 271 -8.88 0.32 10.30
N ALA A 272 -9.90 0.91 10.96
CA ALA A 272 -10.20 0.68 12.38
C ALA A 272 -11.61 0.16 12.66
#